data_AF-A0A4R1MTR2-F1
#
_entry.id   AF-A0A4R1MTR2-F1
#
_cell.length_a   1.000
_cell.length_b   1.000
_cell.length_c   1.000
_cell.angle_alpha   90.00
_cell.angle_beta   90.00
_cell.angle_gamma   90.00
#
_symmetry.space_group_name_H-M   'P 1'
#
loop_
_entity.id
_entity.type
_entity.pdbx_description
1 polymer ?
#
loop_
_entity_poly.entity_id
_entity_poly.type
_entity_poly.pdbx_seq_one_letter_code
_entity_poly.pdbx_strand_id
1 'polypeptide(L)'
;MNSVKVALGIASMLPLASYAALGGAPGMGAASQSLLRSAVSLDMPAAATPYTMRATYGAGGVTIHEYVLPSNVVFAVTWQGPVRPDMSALLGSYFPNFTNAAAERARGVGPMIEHNGDFHIESAGRAGRFFGKAYLPRLVPVTVRVEQLQ
;
A
#
# COMPACT_ATOMS: atom_id res chain seq x y z
N MET A 1 22.20 29.91 -46.71
CA MET A 1 20.95 29.15 -46.47
C MET A 1 21.34 27.72 -46.19
N ASN A 2 21.17 27.22 -44.96
CA ASN A 2 21.09 25.79 -44.61
C ASN A 2 20.68 25.69 -43.14
N SER A 3 19.44 25.25 -42.91
CA SER A 3 18.75 25.25 -41.63
C SER A 3 19.08 23.97 -40.85
N VAL A 4 19.62 24.11 -39.64
CA VAL A 4 19.75 22.99 -38.69
C VAL A 4 18.40 22.77 -38.02
N LYS A 5 17.74 21.65 -38.29
CA LYS A 5 16.56 21.19 -37.56
C LYS A 5 17.01 20.25 -36.44
N VAL A 6 17.20 20.78 -35.24
CA VAL A 6 17.33 19.96 -34.03
C VAL A 6 15.91 19.57 -33.60
N ALA A 7 15.50 18.35 -33.92
CA ALA A 7 14.29 17.76 -33.37
C ALA A 7 14.57 17.36 -31.92
N LEU A 8 14.09 18.18 -30.99
CA LEU A 8 14.15 17.90 -29.56
C LEU A 8 13.11 16.81 -29.26
N GLY A 9 13.56 15.56 -29.19
CA GLY A 9 12.75 14.43 -28.75
C GLY A 9 12.41 14.59 -27.27
N ILE A 10 11.20 15.01 -26.98
CA ILE A 10 10.66 14.99 -25.60
C ILE A 10 10.38 13.52 -25.30
N ALA A 11 11.35 12.86 -24.65
CA ALA A 11 11.13 11.58 -24.00
C ALA A 11 10.08 11.79 -22.90
N SER A 12 8.84 11.43 -23.20
CA SER A 12 7.77 11.31 -22.21
C SER A 12 8.17 10.21 -21.22
N MET A 13 8.83 10.62 -20.12
CA MET A 13 8.94 9.79 -18.93
C MET A 13 7.52 9.45 -18.48
N LEU A 14 7.07 8.23 -18.77
CA LEU A 14 5.90 7.68 -18.09
C LEU A 14 6.24 7.64 -16.59
N PRO A 15 5.42 8.22 -15.71
CA PRO A 15 5.64 8.08 -14.29
C PRO A 15 5.45 6.60 -13.95
N LEU A 16 6.54 5.90 -13.62
CA LEU A 16 6.42 4.67 -12.88
C LEU A 16 5.74 5.04 -11.57
N ALA A 17 4.49 4.64 -11.40
CA ALA A 17 3.82 4.70 -10.12
C ALA A 17 4.68 3.89 -9.14
N SER A 18 5.56 4.59 -8.41
CA SER A 18 6.41 4.03 -7.37
C SER A 18 5.63 4.17 -6.08
N TYR A 19 5.15 3.04 -5.60
CA TYR A 19 4.47 2.90 -4.32
C TYR A 19 5.54 2.89 -3.22
N ALA A 20 5.15 3.29 -2.03
CA ALA A 20 6.00 3.21 -0.86
C ALA A 20 6.18 1.78 -0.38
N ALA A 21 7.40 1.47 0.05
CA ALA A 21 7.63 0.29 0.86
C ALA A 21 7.01 0.49 2.24
N LEU A 22 6.36 -0.55 2.77
CA LEU A 22 5.86 -0.60 4.15
C LEU A 22 6.99 -0.24 5.13
N GLY A 23 6.72 0.69 6.06
CA GLY A 23 7.72 1.25 6.98
C GLY A 23 8.56 2.40 6.40
N GLY A 24 8.38 2.75 5.12
CA GLY A 24 9.05 3.86 4.44
C GLY A 24 8.16 5.11 4.25
N ALA A 25 8.68 6.08 3.49
CA ALA A 25 7.96 7.30 3.11
C ALA A 25 6.94 7.02 1.98
N PRO A 26 5.80 7.74 1.93
CA PRO A 26 4.71 7.50 0.98
C PRO A 26 5.12 7.71 -0.49
N GLY A 27 4.45 7.01 -1.41
CA GLY A 27 4.73 7.07 -2.85
C GLY A 27 4.37 8.43 -3.47
N MET A 28 5.12 8.85 -4.48
CA MET A 28 4.93 10.15 -5.15
C MET A 28 3.75 10.20 -6.14
N GLY A 29 3.10 9.06 -6.44
CA GLY A 29 2.04 8.97 -7.46
C GLY A 29 0.59 8.92 -6.95
N ALA A 30 0.36 9.12 -5.64
CA ALA A 30 -0.90 8.77 -4.99
C ALA A 30 -1.80 9.99 -4.72
N ALA A 31 -3.12 9.83 -4.93
CA ALA A 31 -4.12 10.78 -4.46
C ALA A 31 -4.34 10.59 -2.95
N SER A 32 -4.08 11.63 -2.16
CA SER A 32 -4.24 11.61 -0.71
C SER A 32 -5.71 11.87 -0.33
N GLN A 33 -6.32 10.95 0.41
CA GLN A 33 -7.62 11.12 1.04
C GLN A 33 -7.46 11.01 2.56
N SER A 34 -7.83 12.05 3.29
CA SER A 34 -7.96 11.95 4.75
C SER A 34 -9.27 11.21 5.05
N LEU A 35 -9.19 9.93 5.40
CA LEU A 35 -10.37 9.14 5.76
C LEU A 35 -10.86 9.55 7.15
N LEU A 36 -11.80 10.49 7.17
CA LEU A 36 -12.66 10.80 8.32
C LEU A 36 -13.63 9.64 8.54
N ARG A 37 -13.29 8.69 9.41
CA ARG A 37 -14.24 7.68 9.88
C ARG A 37 -14.58 7.94 11.35
N SER A 38 -15.33 9.01 11.57
CA SER A 38 -15.95 9.31 12.87
C SER A 38 -17.12 8.34 13.10
N ALA A 39 -16.90 7.31 13.91
CA ALA A 39 -18.01 6.68 14.61
C ALA A 39 -18.50 7.66 15.68
N VAL A 40 -19.77 8.04 15.59
CA VAL A 40 -20.54 8.88 16.53
C VAL A 40 -20.26 10.38 16.46
N SER A 41 -21.30 11.12 16.05
CA SER A 41 -21.44 12.56 16.23
C SER A 41 -21.44 12.90 17.72
N LEU A 42 -20.30 13.35 18.23
CA LEU A 42 -20.20 14.14 19.45
C LEU A 42 -19.25 15.31 19.13
N ASP A 43 -19.72 16.50 19.50
CA ASP A 43 -19.15 17.83 19.24
C ASP A 43 -17.74 17.98 19.86
N MET A 44 -16.75 17.37 19.22
CA MET A 44 -15.33 17.41 19.62
C MET A 44 -14.52 18.21 18.59
N PRO A 45 -13.57 19.06 19.04
CA PRO A 45 -12.69 19.80 18.15
C PRO A 45 -11.98 18.81 17.22
N ALA A 46 -11.91 19.14 15.92
CA ALA A 46 -11.37 18.31 14.86
C ALA A 46 -10.18 17.44 15.33
N ALA A 47 -10.47 16.19 15.70
CA ALA A 47 -9.47 15.29 16.21
C ALA A 47 -8.47 15.05 15.07
N ALA A 48 -7.19 15.34 15.33
CA ALA A 48 -6.12 15.08 14.39
C ALA A 48 -6.25 13.62 13.92
N THR A 49 -6.48 13.43 12.61
CA THR A 49 -6.62 12.11 12.03
C THR A 49 -5.35 11.31 12.31
N PRO A 50 -5.45 10.10 12.90
CA PRO A 50 -4.27 9.34 13.32
C PRO A 50 -3.40 8.90 12.13
N TYR A 51 -3.91 8.98 10.91
CA TYR A 51 -3.20 8.71 9.66
C TYR A 51 -3.88 9.40 8.47
N THR A 52 -3.17 9.48 7.33
CA THR A 52 -3.71 9.82 6.01
C THR A 52 -3.71 8.58 5.12
N MET A 53 -4.78 8.34 4.35
CA MET A 53 -4.79 7.28 3.35
C MET A 53 -4.38 7.83 1.99
N ARG A 54 -3.53 7.14 1.24
CA ARG A 54 -3.20 7.50 -0.13
C ARG A 54 -3.55 6.36 -1.07
N ALA A 55 -4.31 6.65 -2.12
CA ALA A 55 -4.68 5.67 -3.12
C ALA A 55 -3.80 5.82 -4.37
N THR A 56 -3.27 4.70 -4.83
CA THR A 56 -2.47 4.64 -6.05
C THR A 56 -3.01 3.52 -6.95
N TYR A 57 -3.22 3.84 -8.21
CA TYR A 57 -3.80 2.93 -9.20
C TYR A 57 -2.72 2.49 -10.18
N GLY A 58 -2.47 1.18 -10.22
CA GLY A 58 -1.36 0.60 -10.96
C GLY A 58 -1.73 0.17 -12.37
N ALA A 59 -0.71 0.07 -13.22
CA ALA A 59 -0.84 -0.61 -14.50
C ALA A 59 -1.32 -2.06 -14.25
N GLY A 60 -2.45 -2.44 -14.86
CA GLY A 60 -3.08 -3.73 -14.63
C GLY A 60 -4.27 -3.72 -13.66
N GLY A 61 -4.78 -2.55 -13.26
CA GLY A 61 -6.05 -2.44 -12.53
C GLY A 61 -5.95 -2.82 -11.05
N VAL A 62 -4.74 -2.75 -10.48
CA VAL A 62 -4.51 -2.93 -9.04
C VAL A 62 -4.67 -1.59 -8.34
N THR A 63 -5.53 -1.54 -7.34
CA THR A 63 -5.65 -0.42 -6.41
C THR A 63 -4.85 -0.75 -5.16
N ILE A 64 -3.97 0.16 -4.76
CA ILE A 64 -3.22 0.08 -3.50
C ILE A 64 -3.61 1.27 -2.65
N HIS A 65 -3.93 1.04 -1.38
CA HIS A 65 -4.05 2.10 -0.39
C HIS A 65 -2.89 2.04 0.60
N GLU A 66 -2.23 3.17 0.80
CA GLU A 66 -1.14 3.36 1.76
C GLU A 66 -1.67 4.17 2.94
N TYR A 67 -1.45 3.68 4.16
CA TYR A 67 -1.88 4.33 5.38
C TYR A 67 -0.66 4.96 6.07
N VAL A 68 -0.63 6.29 6.09
CA VAL A 68 0.55 7.09 6.42
C VAL A 68 0.36 7.80 7.75
N LEU A 69 1.27 7.59 8.69
CA LEU A 69 1.29 8.32 9.95
C LEU A 69 1.74 9.79 9.74
N PRO A 70 1.43 10.70 10.68
CA PRO A 70 1.95 12.07 10.65
C PRO A 70 3.49 12.16 10.64
N SER A 71 4.18 11.11 11.11
CA SER A 71 5.64 10.95 11.01
C SER A 71 6.13 10.63 9.58
N ASN A 72 5.24 10.66 8.59
CA ASN A 72 5.51 10.33 7.19
C ASN A 72 5.97 8.88 6.98
N VAL A 73 5.45 7.95 7.79
CA VAL A 73 5.74 6.52 7.73
C VAL A 73 4.48 5.76 7.32
N VAL A 74 4.59 4.89 6.31
CA VAL A 74 3.51 3.98 5.92
C VAL A 74 3.47 2.81 6.92
N PHE A 75 2.44 2.77 7.77
CA PHE A 75 2.31 1.72 8.79
C PHE A 75 1.45 0.54 8.31
N ALA A 76 0.59 0.77 7.30
CA ALA A 76 -0.23 -0.26 6.69
C ALA A 76 -0.42 -0.01 5.20
N VAL A 77 -0.64 -1.08 4.46
CA VAL A 77 -0.97 -1.07 3.03
C VAL A 77 -2.05 -2.11 2.76
N THR A 78 -3.00 -1.77 1.89
CA THR A 78 -4.01 -2.70 1.38
C THR A 78 -3.93 -2.72 -0.14
N TRP A 79 -4.30 -3.83 -0.75
CA TRP A 79 -4.35 -3.93 -2.19
C TRP A 79 -5.51 -4.79 -2.65
N GLN A 80 -6.00 -4.47 -3.83
CA GLN A 80 -7.00 -5.26 -4.54
C GLN A 80 -6.86 -5.09 -6.05
N GLY A 81 -7.05 -6.16 -6.81
CA GLY A 81 -6.97 -6.08 -8.26
C GLY A 81 -7.02 -7.44 -8.95
N PRO A 82 -6.97 -7.46 -10.30
CA PRO A 82 -7.00 -8.70 -11.05
C PRO A 82 -5.66 -9.45 -11.00
N VAL A 83 -4.57 -8.73 -10.73
CA VAL A 83 -3.22 -9.27 -10.59
C VAL A 83 -2.65 -8.92 -9.22
N ARG A 84 -1.65 -9.69 -8.78
CA ARG A 84 -0.91 -9.37 -7.56
C ARG A 84 0.02 -8.17 -7.85
N PRO A 85 0.09 -7.16 -6.98
CA PRO A 85 1.05 -6.08 -7.13
C PRO A 85 2.49 -6.60 -6.99
N ASP A 86 3.46 -5.75 -7.34
CA ASP A 86 4.85 -6.02 -7.01
C ASP A 86 5.05 -5.98 -5.48
N MET A 87 4.99 -7.16 -4.88
CA MET A 87 5.12 -7.34 -3.43
C MET A 87 6.52 -6.95 -2.94
N SER A 88 7.54 -6.97 -3.79
CA SER A 88 8.89 -6.56 -3.41
C SER A 88 8.96 -5.05 -3.21
N ALA A 89 8.36 -4.28 -4.12
CA ALA A 89 8.24 -2.84 -3.98
C ALA A 89 7.32 -2.44 -2.81
N LEU A 90 6.19 -3.15 -2.66
CA LEU A 90 5.19 -2.83 -1.63
C LEU A 90 5.66 -3.13 -0.19
N LEU A 91 6.39 -4.23 0.01
CA LEU A 91 6.81 -4.68 1.34
C LEU A 91 8.24 -4.29 1.68
N GLY A 92 9.08 -3.98 0.69
CA GLY A 92 10.49 -3.64 0.90
C GLY A 92 11.22 -4.68 1.72
N SER A 93 11.77 -4.27 2.87
CA SER A 93 12.52 -5.13 3.79
C SER A 93 11.69 -6.27 4.39
N TYR A 94 10.36 -6.20 4.37
CA TYR A 94 9.46 -7.25 4.86
C TYR A 94 9.13 -8.30 3.79
N PHE A 95 9.57 -8.11 2.54
CA PHE A 95 9.33 -9.06 1.46
C PHE A 95 9.82 -10.49 1.75
N PRO A 96 10.97 -10.74 2.40
CA PRO A 96 11.39 -12.08 2.79
C PRO A 96 10.38 -12.82 3.69
N ASN A 97 9.69 -12.10 4.59
CA ASN A 97 8.64 -12.70 5.44
C ASN A 97 7.48 -13.20 4.59
N PHE A 98 7.07 -12.41 3.59
CA PHE A 98 6.03 -12.80 2.65
C PHE A 98 6.43 -14.02 1.81
N THR A 99 7.67 -14.10 1.32
CA THR A 99 8.11 -15.26 0.53
C THR A 99 8.18 -16.53 1.35
N ASN A 100 8.59 -16.44 2.63
CA ASN A 100 8.62 -17.59 3.54
C ASN A 100 7.20 -18.11 3.79
N ALA A 101 6.28 -17.22 4.16
CA ALA A 101 4.87 -17.56 4.30
C ALA A 101 4.29 -18.14 3.00
N ALA A 102 4.70 -17.62 1.83
CA ALA A 102 4.29 -18.14 0.53
C ALA A 102 4.74 -19.57 0.26
N ALA A 103 5.98 -19.89 0.63
CA ALA A 103 6.51 -21.24 0.51
C ALA A 103 5.76 -22.21 1.44
N GLU A 104 5.46 -21.80 2.66
CA GLU A 104 4.66 -22.60 3.61
C GLU A 104 3.23 -22.80 3.10
N ARG A 105 2.61 -21.72 2.61
CA ARG A 105 1.27 -21.76 2.03
C ARG A 105 1.21 -22.65 0.80
N ALA A 106 2.24 -22.71 -0.04
CA ALA A 106 2.27 -23.61 -1.20
C ALA A 106 2.10 -25.09 -0.81
N ARG A 107 2.37 -25.43 0.46
CA ARG A 107 2.17 -26.78 1.03
C ARG A 107 0.80 -27.00 1.67
N GLY A 108 -0.04 -25.97 1.79
CA GLY A 108 -1.34 -26.01 2.49
C GLY A 108 -2.55 -25.59 1.63
N VAL A 109 -3.69 -25.29 2.29
CA VAL A 109 -4.93 -24.74 1.69
C VAL A 109 -5.45 -23.59 2.57
N GLY A 110 -5.91 -22.47 2.00
CA GLY A 110 -6.38 -21.28 2.74
C GLY A 110 -5.91 -19.91 2.21
N PRO A 111 -6.15 -18.80 2.92
CA PRO A 111 -5.45 -17.55 2.70
C PRO A 111 -3.97 -17.66 3.17
N MET A 112 -3.11 -16.80 2.63
CA MET A 112 -1.77 -16.57 3.17
C MET A 112 -1.90 -15.65 4.38
N ILE A 113 -1.45 -16.10 5.55
CA ILE A 113 -1.40 -15.26 6.75
C ILE A 113 -0.02 -15.46 7.36
N GLU A 114 0.68 -14.36 7.59
CA GLU A 114 1.93 -14.34 8.35
C GLU A 114 1.80 -13.30 9.43
N HIS A 115 2.21 -13.66 10.64
CA HIS A 115 2.22 -12.76 11.77
C HIS A 115 3.49 -12.99 12.58
N ASN A 116 4.35 -11.98 12.57
CA ASN A 116 5.40 -11.83 13.56
C ASN A 116 5.14 -10.53 14.34
N GLY A 117 5.75 -10.37 15.51
CA GLY A 117 5.48 -9.22 16.39
C GLY A 117 5.71 -7.85 15.75
N ASP A 118 6.49 -7.79 14.66
CA ASP A 118 6.83 -6.56 13.95
C ASP A 118 6.06 -6.38 12.63
N PHE A 119 5.47 -7.44 12.07
CA PHE A 119 4.85 -7.45 10.75
C PHE A 119 3.71 -8.47 10.65
N HIS A 120 2.61 -8.03 10.08
CA HIS A 120 1.47 -8.88 9.76
C HIS A 120 1.09 -8.70 8.30
N ILE A 121 0.77 -9.81 7.62
CA ILE A 121 0.26 -9.79 6.26
C ILE A 121 -0.83 -10.85 6.08
N GLU A 122 -1.90 -10.44 5.44
CA GLU A 122 -2.94 -11.32 4.92
C GLU A 122 -3.00 -11.14 3.41
N SER A 123 -2.80 -12.22 2.65
CA SER A 123 -2.94 -12.20 1.20
C SER A 123 -3.82 -13.35 0.74
N ALA A 124 -4.84 -13.04 -0.03
CA ALA A 124 -5.77 -14.03 -0.53
C ALA A 124 -6.19 -13.70 -1.97
N GLY A 125 -6.90 -14.64 -2.57
CA GLY A 125 -7.48 -14.46 -3.88
C GLY A 125 -7.20 -15.59 -4.84
N ARG A 126 -7.81 -15.46 -6.00
CA ARG A 126 -7.67 -16.36 -7.15
C ARG A 126 -7.19 -15.55 -8.35
N ALA A 127 -6.79 -16.23 -9.42
CA ALA A 127 -6.50 -15.57 -10.69
C ALA A 127 -7.64 -14.60 -11.06
N GLY A 128 -7.32 -13.34 -11.33
CA GLY A 128 -8.30 -12.29 -11.66
C GLY A 128 -8.97 -11.60 -10.47
N ARG A 129 -8.68 -11.99 -9.21
CA ARG A 129 -9.17 -11.29 -8.01
C ARG A 129 -8.24 -11.57 -6.82
N PHE A 130 -7.16 -10.81 -6.75
CA PHE A 130 -6.23 -10.77 -5.62
C PHE A 130 -6.56 -9.62 -4.70
N PHE A 131 -6.41 -9.86 -3.40
CA PHE A 131 -6.55 -8.83 -2.39
C PHE A 131 -5.74 -9.18 -1.15
N GLY A 132 -5.49 -8.17 -0.32
CA GLY A 132 -4.77 -8.38 0.92
C GLY A 132 -4.48 -7.09 1.64
N LYS A 133 -3.86 -7.24 2.80
CA LYS A 133 -3.40 -6.15 3.65
C LYS A 133 -2.11 -6.56 4.33
N ALA A 134 -1.24 -5.59 4.57
CA ALA A 134 -0.07 -5.75 5.40
C ALA A 134 0.05 -4.55 6.32
N TYR A 135 0.46 -4.76 7.57
CA TYR A 135 0.64 -3.70 8.54
C TYR A 135 1.73 -4.03 9.55
N LEU A 136 2.26 -3.00 10.19
CA LEU A 136 3.27 -3.10 11.24
C LEU A 136 2.57 -2.94 12.60
N PRO A 137 2.32 -4.03 13.35
CA PRO A 137 1.52 -3.99 14.59
C PRO A 137 1.97 -2.93 15.59
N ARG A 138 3.29 -2.70 15.67
CA ARG A 138 3.90 -1.72 16.57
C ARG A 138 3.67 -0.26 16.17
N LEU A 139 3.31 -0.01 14.91
CA LEU A 139 3.04 1.33 14.37
C LEU A 139 1.54 1.60 14.16
N VAL A 140 0.67 0.62 14.42
CA VAL A 140 -0.78 0.82 14.38
C VAL A 140 -1.16 1.78 15.51
N PRO A 141 -1.78 2.94 15.22
CA PRO A 141 -2.25 3.83 16.27
C PRO A 141 -3.31 3.14 17.13
N VAL A 142 -3.29 3.36 18.44
CA VAL A 142 -4.20 2.69 19.41
C VAL A 142 -5.69 2.92 19.14
N THR A 143 -6.03 3.99 18.42
CA THR A 143 -7.38 4.34 18.00
C THR A 143 -7.85 3.61 16.74
N VAL A 144 -6.95 2.94 16.02
CA VAL A 144 -7.23 2.29 14.74
C VAL A 144 -7.51 0.81 14.94
N ARG A 145 -8.56 0.33 14.28
CA ARG A 145 -8.89 -1.09 14.18
C ARG A 145 -8.41 -1.57 12.82
N VAL A 146 -7.48 -2.53 12.78
CA VAL A 146 -6.84 -3.01 11.54
C VAL A 146 -7.83 -3.68 10.58
N GLU A 147 -8.99 -4.11 11.08
CA GLU A 147 -10.10 -4.68 10.33
C GLU A 147 -10.84 -3.64 9.49
N GLN A 148 -10.68 -2.35 9.82
CA GLN A 148 -11.31 -1.24 9.09
C GLN A 148 -10.45 -0.75 7.90
N LEU A 149 -9.23 -1.26 7.76
CA LEU A 149 -8.35 -0.96 6.64
C LEU A 149 -8.82 -1.73 5.40
N GLN A 150 -9.11 -1.01 4.31
CA GLN A 150 -9.61 -1.54 3.05
C GLN A 150 -8.71 -1.15 1.88
#